data_AF-A0A3B9MHV6-F1
#
_entry.id   AF-A0A3B9MHV6-F1
#
_cell.length_a   1.000
_cell.length_b   1.000
_cell.length_c   1.000
_cell.angle_alpha   90.00
_cell.angle_beta   90.00
_cell.angle_gamma   90.00
#
_symmetry.space_group_name_H-M   'P 1'
#
loop_
_entity.id
_entity.type
_entity.pdbx_description
1 polymer ?
#
loop_
_entity_poly.entity_id
_entity_poly.type
_entity_poly.pdbx_seq_one_letter_code
_entity_poly.pdbx_strand_id
1 'polypeptide(L)'
;MQSAGQGSTTVVTTTRSGPFGIGTTTSRVTYSGPKVTGPNGGPLPGATQADYDQANQYLKELADKTAGRLYRANDTTQLAEAFSRIAEELRRQYSLGYYPQDGDASNPARHQIKVRVNRPNLAVKARDSYKFTTPPSVTQ
;
A
#
# COMPACT_ATOMS: atom_id res chain seq x y z
N MET A 1 -35.75 -2.21 4.97
CA MET A 1 -34.80 -1.11 5.29
C MET A 1 -33.58 -1.75 5.98
N GLN A 2 -32.52 -2.07 5.24
CA GLN A 2 -31.33 -2.75 5.79
C GLN A 2 -30.22 -1.72 6.04
N SER A 3 -29.80 -1.66 7.30
CA SER A 3 -28.76 -0.79 7.84
C SER A 3 -27.43 -1.07 7.14
N ALA A 4 -26.90 -0.07 6.43
CA ALA A 4 -25.51 -0.07 5.97
C ALA A 4 -24.57 -0.12 7.18
N GLY A 5 -23.73 -1.15 7.28
CA GLY A 5 -22.73 -1.27 8.32
C GLY A 5 -21.69 -0.16 8.18
N GLN A 6 -21.80 0.89 8.98
CA GLN A 6 -20.86 2.02 8.97
C GLN A 6 -19.49 1.53 9.48
N GLY A 7 -18.52 1.41 8.57
CA GLY A 7 -17.11 1.28 8.97
C GLY A 7 -16.67 2.57 9.67
N SER A 8 -16.13 2.45 10.88
CA SER A 8 -15.68 3.63 11.65
C SER A 8 -14.22 3.96 11.32
N THR A 9 -13.93 5.25 11.15
CA THR A 9 -12.57 5.76 10.98
C THR A 9 -12.10 6.34 12.30
N THR A 10 -11.11 5.72 12.95
CA THR A 10 -10.46 6.28 14.14
C THR A 10 -9.12 6.87 13.75
N VAL A 11 -8.97 8.18 13.87
CA VAL A 11 -7.67 8.86 13.73
C VAL A 11 -6.96 8.78 15.07
N VAL A 12 -5.92 7.97 15.17
CA VAL A 12 -5.06 7.92 16.35
C VAL A 12 -3.90 8.89 16.13
N THR A 13 -4.00 10.05 16.76
CA THR A 13 -2.92 11.04 16.78
C THR A 13 -2.04 10.75 17.99
N THR A 14 -0.81 10.26 17.76
CA THR A 14 0.18 10.09 18.84
C THR A 14 1.16 11.25 18.79
N THR A 15 1.06 12.16 19.76
CA THR A 15 2.02 13.23 19.97
C THR A 15 3.05 12.76 20.99
N ARG A 16 4.32 12.60 20.58
CA ARG A 16 5.43 12.36 21.52
C ARG A 16 6.18 13.66 21.74
N SER A 17 6.04 14.27 22.92
CA SER A 17 6.79 15.44 23.35
C SER A 17 8.09 15.02 24.05
N GLY A 18 9.24 15.45 23.52
CA GLY A 18 10.55 15.29 24.17
C GLY A 18 10.91 16.48 25.09
N PRO A 19 11.98 16.35 25.91
CA PRO A 19 12.40 17.38 26.88
C PRO A 19 12.89 18.70 26.27
N PHE A 20 12.95 18.80 24.93
CA PHE A 20 13.39 20.00 24.19
C PHE A 20 12.26 20.64 23.36
N GLY A 21 10.99 20.37 23.65
CA GLY A 21 9.84 21.06 23.02
C GLY A 21 9.56 20.71 21.55
N ILE A 22 10.39 19.88 20.91
CA ILE A 22 10.14 19.36 19.57
C ILE A 22 9.31 18.07 19.69
N GLY A 23 8.03 18.15 19.39
CA GLY A 23 7.11 17.00 19.38
C GLY A 23 6.94 16.40 17.99
N THR A 24 7.16 15.09 17.84
CA THR A 24 6.83 14.38 16.58
C THR A 24 5.37 13.95 16.64
N THR A 25 4.53 14.56 15.80
CA THR A 25 3.13 14.15 15.62
C THR A 25 3.07 13.04 14.58
N THR A 26 2.72 11.82 14.99
CA THR A 26 2.44 10.74 14.04
C THR A 26 0.95 10.45 14.05
N SER A 27 0.30 10.70 12.92
CA SER A 27 -1.11 10.33 12.72
C SER A 27 -1.17 8.96 12.06
N ARG A 28 -1.86 8.01 12.70
CA ARG A 28 -2.23 6.73 12.08
C ARG A 28 -3.73 6.66 11.97
N VAL A 29 -4.22 6.44 10.76
CA VAL A 29 -5.65 6.19 10.55
C VAL A 29 -5.89 4.70 10.65
N THR A 30 -6.65 4.29 11.66
CA THR A 30 -7.06 2.91 11.88
C THR A 30 -8.52 2.78 11.44
N TYR A 31 -8.78 1.88 10.50
CA TYR A 31 -10.10 1.74 9.88
C TYR A 31 -10.76 0.45 10.34
N SER A 32 -11.98 0.54 10.87
CA SER A 32 -12.77 -0.64 11.18
C SER A 32 -13.54 -1.11 9.94
N GLY A 33 -13.50 -2.40 9.66
CA GLY A 33 -14.32 -3.01 8.61
C GLY A 33 -15.82 -2.93 8.96
N PRO A 34 -16.71 -3.11 7.97
CA PRO A 34 -18.15 -3.18 8.22
C PRO A 34 -18.44 -4.37 9.13
N LYS A 35 -19.18 -4.12 10.23
CA LYS A 35 -19.66 -5.20 11.10
C LYS A 35 -20.88 -5.85 10.44
N VAL A 36 -20.67 -6.99 9.78
CA VAL A 36 -21.76 -7.77 9.20
C VAL A 36 -22.10 -8.92 10.13
N THR A 37 -23.31 -8.85 10.69
CA THR A 37 -23.85 -9.84 11.62
C THR A 37 -24.61 -10.91 10.84
N GLY A 38 -24.31 -12.18 11.11
CA GLY A 38 -24.98 -13.33 10.49
C GLY A 38 -26.36 -13.63 11.08
N PRO A 39 -27.07 -14.62 10.54
CA PRO A 39 -28.43 -14.98 10.95
C PRO A 39 -28.58 -15.27 12.45
N ASN A 40 -27.51 -15.73 13.09
CA ASN A 40 -27.48 -16.10 14.50
C ASN A 40 -26.96 -14.99 15.43
N GLY A 41 -26.85 -13.74 14.97
CA GLY A 41 -26.38 -12.62 15.79
C GLY A 41 -24.86 -12.56 16.01
N GLY A 42 -24.11 -13.57 15.56
CA GLY A 42 -22.64 -13.59 15.57
C GLY A 42 -22.03 -12.96 14.31
N PRO A 43 -20.73 -12.60 14.32
CA PRO A 43 -20.03 -12.16 13.12
C PRO A 43 -20.07 -13.24 12.02
N LEU A 44 -20.28 -12.84 10.77
CA LEU A 44 -20.05 -13.76 9.65
C LEU A 44 -18.57 -14.17 9.59
N PRO A 45 -18.25 -15.41 9.18
CA PRO A 45 -16.87 -15.79 8.87
C PRO A 45 -16.24 -14.81 7.88
N GLY A 46 -15.06 -14.27 8.19
CA GLY A 46 -14.37 -13.28 7.34
C GLY A 46 -14.88 -11.84 7.47
N ALA A 47 -15.90 -11.59 8.29
CA ALA A 47 -16.44 -10.25 8.56
C ALA A 47 -16.03 -9.71 9.95
N THR A 48 -15.10 -10.38 10.64
CA THR A 48 -14.58 -9.87 11.90
C THR A 48 -13.61 -8.72 11.65
N GLN A 49 -13.45 -7.84 12.65
CA GLN A 49 -12.46 -6.76 12.56
C GLN A 49 -11.04 -7.29 12.35
N ALA A 50 -10.69 -8.40 13.02
CA ALA A 50 -9.39 -9.02 12.90
C ALA A 50 -9.12 -9.54 11.48
N ASP A 51 -10.13 -10.12 10.82
CA ASP A 51 -10.02 -10.60 9.44
C ASP A 51 -9.74 -9.42 8.48
N TYR A 52 -10.45 -8.31 8.64
CA TYR A 52 -10.23 -7.10 7.85
C TYR A 52 -8.84 -6.50 8.11
N ASP A 53 -8.37 -6.46 9.34
CA ASP A 53 -7.04 -5.95 9.66
C ASP A 53 -5.92 -6.80 9.03
N GLN A 54 -6.07 -8.13 9.04
CA GLN A 54 -5.16 -9.04 8.35
C GLN A 54 -5.19 -8.85 6.83
N ALA A 55 -6.38 -8.78 6.22
CA ALA A 55 -6.55 -8.53 4.79
C ALA A 55 -5.92 -7.18 4.39
N ASN A 56 -6.09 -6.16 5.22
CA ASN A 56 -5.55 -4.82 5.03
C ASN A 56 -4.03 -4.80 5.02
N GLN A 57 -3.40 -5.53 5.93
CA GLN A 57 -1.95 -5.68 5.96
C GLN A 57 -1.44 -6.39 4.71
N TYR A 58 -2.08 -7.51 4.33
CA TYR A 58 -1.72 -8.26 3.13
C TYR A 58 -1.81 -7.43 1.85
N LEU A 59 -2.92 -6.71 1.65
CA LEU A 59 -3.12 -5.84 0.49
C LEU A 59 -2.12 -4.68 0.48
N LYS A 60 -1.77 -4.14 1.65
CA LYS A 60 -0.75 -3.09 1.75
C LYS A 60 0.62 -3.60 1.33
N GLU A 61 1.04 -4.78 1.81
CA GLU A 61 2.31 -5.39 1.40
C GLU A 61 2.36 -5.66 -0.11
N LEU A 62 1.25 -6.13 -0.69
CA LEU A 62 1.15 -6.39 -2.12
C LEU A 62 1.26 -5.10 -2.93
N ALA A 63 0.55 -4.04 -2.51
CA ALA A 63 0.63 -2.73 -3.13
C ALA A 63 2.05 -2.15 -3.02
N ASP A 64 2.71 -2.28 -1.88
CA ASP A 64 4.07 -1.76 -1.69
C ASP A 64 5.10 -2.50 -2.56
N LYS A 65 5.02 -3.84 -2.67
CA LYS A 65 5.90 -4.63 -3.57
C LYS A 65 5.75 -4.28 -5.05
N THR A 66 4.56 -3.83 -5.47
CA THR A 66 4.25 -3.48 -6.86
C THR A 66 4.39 -1.99 -7.15
N ALA A 67 4.79 -1.19 -6.16
CA ALA A 67 4.82 0.28 -6.20
C ALA A 67 3.43 0.94 -6.34
N GLY A 68 2.34 0.21 -6.08
CA GLY A 68 0.98 0.76 -6.03
C GLY A 68 0.62 1.38 -4.68
N ARG A 69 -0.61 1.88 -4.54
CA ARG A 69 -1.14 2.42 -3.28
C ARG A 69 -2.42 1.69 -2.91
N LEU A 70 -2.60 1.43 -1.62
CA LEU A 70 -3.85 0.93 -1.09
C LEU A 70 -4.80 2.11 -0.88
N TYR A 71 -5.89 2.14 -1.64
CA TYR A 71 -6.98 3.09 -1.46
C TYR A 71 -8.14 2.41 -0.72
N ARG A 72 -8.78 3.15 0.19
CA ARG A 72 -9.99 2.71 0.89
C ARG A 72 -11.20 3.28 0.17
N ALA A 73 -12.26 2.50 0.04
CA ALA A 73 -13.50 2.89 -0.62
C ALA A 73 -14.70 2.26 0.13
N ASN A 74 -14.82 2.56 1.43
CA ASN A 74 -15.90 2.00 2.26
C ASN A 74 -17.22 2.75 2.07
N ASP A 75 -17.16 3.98 1.55
CA ASP A 75 -18.30 4.79 1.18
C ASP A 75 -18.09 5.45 -0.19
N THR A 76 -19.16 6.03 -0.74
CA THR A 76 -19.16 6.63 -2.08
C THR A 76 -18.26 7.86 -2.18
N THR A 77 -18.06 8.60 -1.09
CA THR A 77 -17.19 9.78 -1.05
C THR A 77 -15.73 9.36 -1.12
N GLN A 78 -15.32 8.38 -0.31
CA GLN A 78 -13.99 7.79 -0.33
C GLN A 78 -13.68 7.15 -1.69
N LEU A 79 -14.68 6.52 -2.31
CA LEU A 79 -14.52 5.95 -3.65
C LEU A 79 -14.24 7.04 -4.70
N ALA A 80 -15.00 8.14 -4.69
CA ALA A 80 -14.78 9.27 -5.60
C ALA A 80 -13.40 9.93 -5.39
N GLU A 81 -12.99 10.08 -4.13
CA GLU A 81 -11.66 10.60 -3.78
C GLU A 81 -10.54 9.64 -4.24
N ALA A 82 -10.71 8.34 -4.04
CA ALA A 82 -9.76 7.32 -4.49
C ALA A 82 -9.56 7.39 -6.01
N PHE A 83 -10.64 7.45 -6.78
CA PHE A 83 -10.56 7.60 -8.24
C PHE A 83 -9.86 8.88 -8.67
N SER A 84 -10.16 10.00 -8.00
CA SER A 84 -9.51 11.28 -8.28
C SER A 84 -7.99 11.19 -8.05
N ARG A 85 -7.57 10.56 -6.96
CA ARG A 85 -6.14 10.34 -6.66
C ARG A 85 -5.47 9.40 -7.66
N ILE A 86 -6.16 8.34 -8.09
CA ILE A 86 -5.67 7.41 -9.11
C ILE A 86 -5.48 8.16 -10.45
N ALA A 87 -6.46 8.97 -10.87
CA ALA A 87 -6.36 9.76 -12.10
C ALA A 87 -5.18 10.75 -12.06
N GLU A 88 -4.97 11.42 -10.94
CA GLU A 88 -3.82 12.31 -10.73
C GLU A 88 -2.47 11.57 -10.77
N GLU A 89 -2.43 10.34 -10.28
CA GLU A 89 -1.24 9.48 -10.31
C GLU A 89 -0.94 8.98 -11.74
N LEU A 90 -1.97 8.54 -12.48
CA LEU A 90 -1.83 8.08 -13.86
C LEU A 90 -1.29 9.18 -14.80
N ARG A 91 -1.64 10.44 -14.56
CA ARG A 91 -1.10 11.58 -15.31
C ARG A 91 0.40 11.81 -15.07
N ARG A 92 0.97 11.25 -14.00
CA ARG A 92 2.34 11.49 -13.51
C ARG A 92 3.17 10.20 -13.50
N GLN A 93 2.85 9.27 -14.39
CA GLN A 93 3.61 8.03 -14.56
C GLN A 93 4.76 8.23 -15.57
N TYR A 94 5.94 7.72 -15.23
CA TYR A 94 7.12 7.76 -16.09
C TYR A 94 7.67 6.35 -16.28
N SER A 95 8.14 6.04 -17.49
CA SER A 95 8.88 4.81 -17.78
C SER A 95 10.37 5.13 -17.84
N LEU A 96 11.19 4.32 -17.16
CA LEU A 96 12.64 4.47 -17.10
C LEU A 96 13.29 3.17 -17.57
N GLY A 97 14.23 3.27 -18.51
CA GLY A 97 15.08 2.17 -18.94
C GLY A 97 16.48 2.32 -18.35
N TYR A 98 17.07 1.21 -17.90
CA TYR A 98 18.47 1.15 -17.52
C TYR A 98 19.03 -0.23 -17.86
N TYR A 99 20.34 -0.31 -18.09
CA TYR A 99 21.06 -1.57 -18.26
C TYR A 99 21.91 -1.80 -17.01
N PRO A 100 21.77 -2.95 -16.33
CA PRO A 100 22.69 -3.31 -15.25
C PRO A 100 24.10 -3.46 -15.83
N GLN A 101 25.11 -2.96 -15.12
CA GLN A 101 26.50 -3.10 -15.56
C GLN A 101 26.95 -4.56 -15.34
N ASP A 102 27.66 -5.12 -16.31
CA ASP A 102 28.17 -6.49 -16.28
C ASP A 102 29.10 -6.68 -15.07
N GLY A 103 28.58 -7.29 -14.00
CA GLY A 103 29.29 -7.39 -12.72
C GLY A 103 28.46 -7.92 -11.54
N ASP A 104 27.14 -7.80 -11.56
CA ASP A 104 26.25 -8.40 -10.55
C ASP A 104 26.04 -9.92 -10.74
N ALA A 105 26.94 -10.57 -11.47
CA ALA A 105 26.92 -11.99 -11.83
C ALA A 105 27.15 -12.95 -10.64
N SER A 106 27.34 -12.43 -9.42
CA SER A 106 27.37 -13.25 -8.20
C SER A 106 25.97 -13.73 -7.75
N ASN A 107 24.92 -13.35 -8.49
CA ASN A 107 23.57 -13.94 -8.52
C ASN A 107 22.77 -13.92 -7.21
N PRO A 108 21.99 -12.85 -6.98
CA PRO A 108 20.67 -12.98 -6.41
C PRO A 108 19.65 -13.01 -7.55
N ALA A 109 18.75 -14.01 -7.57
CA ALA A 109 17.59 -14.06 -8.47
C ALA A 109 16.63 -12.84 -8.38
N ARG A 110 17.00 -11.82 -7.59
CA ARG A 110 16.32 -10.56 -7.38
C ARG A 110 17.35 -9.42 -7.30
N HIS A 111 17.21 -8.43 -8.17
CA HIS A 111 18.01 -7.20 -8.18
C HIS A 111 17.21 -6.05 -7.57
N GLN A 112 17.84 -5.26 -6.72
CA GLN A 112 17.21 -4.07 -6.12
C GLN A 112 17.33 -2.86 -7.06
N ILE A 113 16.29 -2.04 -7.10
CA ILE A 113 16.25 -0.78 -7.85
C ILE A 113 15.96 0.35 -6.87
N LYS A 114 16.66 1.47 -7.01
CA LYS A 114 16.37 2.70 -6.27
C LYS A 114 16.36 3.90 -7.20
N VAL A 115 15.18 4.51 -7.35
CA VAL A 115 14.98 5.73 -8.13
C VAL A 115 15.18 6.95 -7.23
N ARG A 116 15.99 7.91 -7.67
CA ARG A 116 16.20 9.19 -6.99
C ARG A 116 15.87 10.33 -7.95
N VAL A 117 15.32 11.41 -7.40
CA VAL A 117 15.01 12.64 -8.14
C VAL A 117 15.67 13.83 -7.47
N ASN A 118 16.09 14.81 -8.26
CA ASN A 118 16.82 15.97 -7.76
C ASN A 118 15.89 17.14 -7.39
N ARG A 119 14.58 17.03 -7.63
CA ARG A 119 13.60 18.09 -7.36
C ARG A 119 13.08 18.00 -5.93
N PRO A 120 13.11 19.09 -5.14
CA PRO A 120 12.58 19.09 -3.79
C PRO A 120 11.05 18.94 -3.78
N ASN A 121 10.50 18.53 -2.63
CA ASN A 121 9.06 18.40 -2.37
C ASN A 121 8.32 17.39 -3.28
N LEU A 122 9.00 16.33 -3.74
CA LEU A 122 8.39 15.24 -4.47
C LEU A 122 8.47 13.92 -3.69
N ALA A 123 7.37 13.18 -3.70
CA ALA A 123 7.34 11.79 -3.28
C ALA A 123 7.47 10.88 -4.51
N VAL A 124 8.55 10.11 -4.58
CA VAL A 124 8.76 9.14 -5.66
C VAL A 124 8.29 7.76 -5.18
N LYS A 125 7.52 7.08 -6.01
CA LYS A 125 7.17 5.67 -5.81
C LYS A 125 7.58 4.87 -7.04
N ALA A 126 8.36 3.81 -6.82
CA ALA A 126 8.89 2.95 -7.84
C ALA A 126 8.98 1.52 -7.30
N ARG A 127 9.14 0.52 -8.18
CA ARG A 127 9.37 -0.85 -7.75
C ARG A 127 10.73 -0.96 -7.09
N ASP A 128 10.79 -1.70 -5.98
CA ASP A 128 12.04 -1.86 -5.21
C ASP A 128 12.96 -2.94 -5.78
N SER A 129 12.43 -3.87 -6.59
CA SER A 129 13.23 -4.95 -7.18
C SER A 129 12.57 -5.61 -8.38
N TYR A 130 13.36 -6.32 -9.18
CA TYR A 130 12.90 -7.24 -10.22
C TYR A 130 13.60 -8.58 -10.07
N LYS A 131 13.00 -9.63 -10.63
CA LYS A 131 13.62 -10.96 -10.73
C LYS A 131 14.20 -11.12 -12.12
N PHE A 132 15.47 -11.47 -12.20
CA PHE A 132 16.09 -11.92 -13.44
C PHE A 132 16.03 -13.45 -13.45
N THR A 133 15.36 -14.01 -14.43
CA THR A 133 15.37 -15.47 -14.66
C THR A 133 16.18 -15.68 -15.92
N THR A 134 17.35 -16.30 -15.80
CA THR A 134 18.06 -16.78 -16.98
C THR A 134 17.15 -17.78 -17.69
N PRO A 135 16.78 -17.57 -18.95
CA PRO A 135 16.01 -18.55 -19.71
C PRO A 135 16.76 -19.89 -19.66
N PRO A 136 16.07 -21.03 -19.46
CA PRO A 136 16.73 -22.32 -19.52
C PRO A 136 17.36 -22.51 -20.90
N SER A 137 18.64 -22.88 -20.94
CA SER A 137 19.33 -23.22 -22.18
C SER A 137 18.65 -24.46 -22.77
N VAL A 138 17.99 -24.32 -23.92
CA VAL A 138 17.47 -25.47 -24.67
C VAL A 138 18.65 -26.17 -25.32
N THR A 139 19.04 -27.32 -24.78
CA THR A 139 20.00 -28.23 -25.44
C THR A 139 19.32 -28.85 -26.65
N GLN A 140 19.86 -28.61 -27.85
CA GLN A 140 19.47 -29.32 -29.08
C GLN A 140 20.20 -30.66 -29.20
#